data_AF-A0A662MFK7-F1
#
_entry.id   AF-A0A662MFK7-F1
#
_cell.length_a   1.000
_cell.length_b   1.000
_cell.length_c   1.000
_cell.angle_alpha   90.00
_cell.angle_beta   90.00
_cell.angle_gamma   90.00
#
_symmetry.space_group_name_H-M   'P 1'
#
loop_
_entity.id
_entity.type
_entity.pdbx_description
1 polymer ?
#
loop_
_entity_poly.entity_id
_entity_poly.type
_entity_poly.pdbx_seq_one_letter_code
_entity_poly.pdbx_strand_id
1 'polypeptide(L)'
;GEVVAFVGDGINDAPALARADVGIALGGGTDVAMESGDIVLMKDDLRDVVAAIQLSRRTMSKIKQNLFWAFAYNTALIPVAAGALHPFFGVTFRPELAGLAMALSSLTVVSLSLLLKRYTPEVKRSAEVKKMAIDPVCKMEVDPKRAKYKSVYKGVTYYFCAPGCKKAFERDPKRYLSWN
;
A
#
# COMPACT_ATOMS: atom_id res chain seq x y z
N GLY A 1 10.95 -25.86 -6.98
CA GLY A 1 11.72 -24.65 -7.28
C GLY A 1 11.20 -23.53 -6.41
N GLU A 2 12.05 -22.55 -6.10
CA GLU A 2 11.63 -21.30 -5.45
C GLU A 2 10.87 -20.41 -6.44
N VAL A 3 9.94 -19.59 -5.95
CA VAL A 3 9.29 -18.53 -6.75
C VAL A 3 10.12 -17.26 -6.56
N VAL A 4 10.73 -16.78 -7.64
CA VAL A 4 11.75 -15.74 -7.62
C VAL A 4 11.20 -14.45 -8.24
N ALA A 5 11.25 -13.37 -7.46
CA ALA A 5 11.10 -12.02 -7.98
C ALA A 5 12.49 -11.42 -8.22
N PHE A 6 12.76 -10.94 -9.43
CA PHE A 6 14.03 -10.28 -9.78
C PHE A 6 13.80 -8.78 -9.94
N VAL A 7 14.69 -7.97 -9.37
CA VAL A 7 14.61 -6.50 -9.43
C VAL A 7 15.85 -5.97 -10.14
N GLY A 8 15.68 -5.16 -11.19
CA GLY A 8 16.79 -4.65 -11.99
C GLY A 8 16.50 -3.31 -12.68
N ASP A 9 17.52 -2.74 -13.31
CA ASP A 9 17.43 -1.47 -14.07
C ASP A 9 17.04 -1.68 -15.54
N GLY A 10 17.15 -2.92 -16.02
CA GLY A 10 16.66 -3.44 -17.30
C GLY A 10 17.54 -3.21 -18.53
N ILE A 11 18.75 -2.68 -18.41
CA ILE A 11 19.71 -2.66 -19.55
C ILE A 11 20.49 -3.98 -19.61
N ASN A 12 21.19 -4.31 -18.52
CA ASN A 12 21.97 -5.55 -18.42
C ASN A 12 21.16 -6.71 -17.82
N ASP A 13 20.04 -6.34 -17.18
CA ASP A 13 19.23 -7.20 -16.35
C ASP A 13 18.02 -7.80 -17.09
N ALA A 14 17.75 -7.38 -18.33
CA ALA A 14 16.58 -7.80 -19.10
C ALA A 14 16.43 -9.34 -19.23
N PRO A 15 17.49 -10.13 -19.51
CA PRO A 15 17.37 -11.59 -19.56
C PRO A 15 17.01 -12.22 -18.21
N ALA A 16 17.43 -11.61 -17.09
CA ALA A 16 17.11 -12.06 -15.75
C ALA A 16 15.68 -11.65 -15.34
N LEU A 17 15.25 -10.44 -15.69
CA LEU A 17 13.88 -9.95 -15.52
C LEU A 17 12.87 -10.87 -16.23
N ALA A 18 13.15 -11.25 -17.48
CA ALA A 18 12.28 -12.11 -18.28
C ALA A 18 12.25 -13.58 -17.83
N ARG A 19 13.28 -14.05 -17.10
CA ARG A 19 13.35 -15.43 -16.57
C ARG A 19 12.77 -15.59 -15.18
N ALA A 20 12.64 -14.50 -14.44
CA ALA A 20 12.06 -14.52 -13.11
C ALA A 20 10.56 -14.85 -13.17
N ASP A 21 10.00 -15.36 -12.07
CA ASP A 21 8.54 -15.53 -11.97
C ASP A 21 7.83 -14.18 -11.93
N VAL A 22 8.52 -13.15 -11.43
CA VAL A 22 8.09 -11.74 -11.48
C VAL A 22 9.30 -10.84 -11.71
N GLY A 23 9.36 -10.17 -12.85
CA GLY A 23 10.36 -9.14 -13.16
C GLY A 23 9.92 -7.75 -12.70
N ILE A 24 10.72 -7.08 -11.87
CA ILE A 24 10.45 -5.73 -11.36
C ILE A 24 11.52 -4.76 -11.85
N ALA A 25 11.14 -3.85 -12.75
CA ALA A 25 12.03 -2.81 -13.27
C ALA A 25 11.97 -1.54 -12.40
N LEU A 26 13.13 -0.95 -12.09
CA LEU A 26 13.26 0.35 -11.42
C LEU A 26 13.21 1.49 -12.45
N GLY A 27 12.51 2.58 -12.10
CA GLY A 27 12.09 3.63 -13.03
C GLY A 27 13.16 4.63 -13.40
N GLY A 28 13.27 4.88 -14.71
CA GLY A 28 14.29 5.74 -15.34
C GLY A 28 15.10 4.97 -16.39
N GLY A 29 15.07 3.63 -16.35
CA GLY A 29 15.69 2.75 -17.33
C GLY A 29 15.04 2.86 -18.71
N THR A 30 15.88 2.84 -19.74
CA THR A 30 15.59 2.80 -21.19
C THR A 30 14.33 1.99 -21.56
N ASP A 31 13.66 2.32 -22.67
CA ASP A 31 12.44 1.65 -23.17
C ASP A 31 12.46 0.11 -23.07
N VAL A 32 13.63 -0.51 -23.24
CA VAL A 32 13.88 -1.96 -23.10
C VAL A 32 13.51 -2.53 -21.71
N ALA A 33 13.76 -1.78 -20.63
CA ALA A 33 13.46 -2.17 -19.26
C ALA A 33 11.95 -2.15 -18.97
N MET A 34 11.25 -1.17 -19.55
CA MET A 34 9.79 -1.06 -19.44
C MET A 34 9.07 -2.16 -20.22
N GLU A 35 9.67 -2.65 -21.31
CA GLU A 35 9.08 -3.69 -22.15
C GLU A 35 9.32 -5.11 -21.61
N SER A 36 10.35 -5.30 -20.78
CA SER A 36 10.78 -6.62 -20.29
C SER A 36 10.30 -6.98 -18.89
N GLY A 37 9.85 -6.02 -18.07
CA GLY A 37 9.43 -6.25 -16.67
C GLY A 37 7.91 -6.31 -16.49
N ASP A 38 7.42 -7.19 -15.61
CA ASP A 38 5.99 -7.30 -15.24
C ASP A 38 5.50 -6.10 -14.41
N ILE A 39 6.40 -5.52 -13.61
CA ILE A 39 6.12 -4.38 -12.74
C ILE A 39 7.17 -3.31 -12.98
N VAL A 40 6.75 -2.09 -13.32
CA VAL A 40 7.64 -0.94 -13.47
C VAL A 40 7.41 0.04 -12.33
N LEU A 41 8.44 0.28 -11.52
CA LEU A 41 8.41 1.25 -10.44
C LEU A 41 8.70 2.64 -10.99
N MET A 42 7.79 3.60 -10.89
CA MET A 42 8.00 4.94 -11.47
C MET A 42 9.00 5.81 -10.70
N LYS A 43 9.39 5.40 -9.49
CA LYS A 43 10.29 6.15 -8.60
C LYS A 43 11.50 5.29 -8.27
N ASP A 44 12.65 5.93 -8.08
CA ASP A 44 13.88 5.30 -7.58
C ASP A 44 13.81 5.01 -6.07
N ASP A 45 12.76 4.32 -5.63
CA ASP A 45 12.57 3.94 -4.24
C ASP A 45 12.39 2.42 -4.11
N LEU A 46 13.41 1.73 -3.62
CA LEU A 46 13.38 0.28 -3.38
C LEU A 46 12.27 -0.14 -2.41
N ARG A 47 11.75 0.76 -1.57
CA ARG A 47 10.59 0.48 -0.72
C ARG A 47 9.32 0.22 -1.53
N ASP A 48 9.25 0.69 -2.78
CA ASP A 48 8.13 0.44 -3.66
C ASP A 48 8.05 -1.02 -4.11
N VAL A 49 9.18 -1.73 -4.18
CA VAL A 49 9.22 -3.20 -4.37
C VAL A 49 8.47 -3.89 -3.22
N VAL A 50 8.84 -3.56 -1.98
CA VAL A 50 8.21 -4.14 -0.78
C VAL A 50 6.72 -3.75 -0.73
N ALA A 51 6.40 -2.51 -1.08
CA ALA A 51 5.03 -2.03 -1.13
C ALA A 51 4.18 -2.79 -2.15
N ALA A 52 4.72 -3.11 -3.33
CA ALA A 52 4.07 -3.90 -4.37
C ALA A 52 3.79 -5.33 -3.89
N ILE A 53 4.75 -5.97 -3.22
CA ILE A 53 4.57 -7.32 -2.64
C ILE A 53 3.48 -7.30 -1.54
N GLN A 54 3.50 -6.31 -0.65
CA GLN A 54 2.49 -6.15 0.40
C GLN A 54 1.09 -5.93 -0.18
N LEU A 55 0.99 -5.08 -1.21
CA LEU A 55 -0.25 -4.84 -1.93
C LEU A 55 -0.77 -6.13 -2.58
N SER A 56 0.08 -6.85 -3.32
CA SER A 56 -0.26 -8.12 -3.97
C SER A 56 -0.83 -9.14 -2.98
N ARG A 57 -0.14 -9.36 -1.85
CA ARG A 57 -0.62 -10.27 -0.78
C ARG A 57 -2.01 -9.85 -0.27
N ARG A 58 -2.25 -8.55 -0.09
CA ARG A 58 -3.54 -8.04 0.39
C ARG A 58 -4.64 -8.19 -0.65
N THR A 59 -4.34 -7.90 -1.92
CA THR A 59 -5.24 -8.13 -3.06
C THR A 59 -5.61 -9.61 -3.15
N MET A 60 -4.64 -10.50 -3.01
CA MET A 60 -4.89 -11.94 -3.09
C MET A 60 -5.74 -12.47 -1.94
N SER A 61 -5.55 -11.94 -0.73
CA SER A 61 -6.44 -12.23 0.39
C SER A 61 -7.89 -11.82 0.08
N LYS A 62 -8.10 -10.68 -0.56
CA LYS A 62 -9.45 -10.21 -0.96
C LYS A 62 -10.07 -11.07 -2.06
N ILE A 63 -9.29 -11.46 -3.07
CA ILE A 63 -9.74 -12.36 -4.13
C ILE A 63 -10.17 -13.71 -3.54
N LYS A 64 -9.39 -14.28 -2.61
CA LYS A 64 -9.76 -15.53 -1.93
C LYS A 64 -11.06 -15.39 -1.12
N GLN A 65 -11.27 -14.26 -0.44
CA GLN A 65 -12.52 -13.97 0.27
C GLN A 65 -13.72 -13.89 -0.70
N ASN A 66 -13.57 -13.18 -1.82
CA ASN A 66 -14.61 -13.05 -2.83
C ASN A 66 -14.97 -14.41 -3.43
N LEU A 67 -13.97 -15.22 -3.77
CA LEU A 67 -14.16 -16.55 -4.32
C LEU A 67 -14.84 -17.49 -3.32
N PHE A 68 -14.44 -17.44 -2.05
CA PHE A 68 -15.08 -18.21 -0.97
C PHE A 68 -16.58 -17.88 -0.87
N TRP A 69 -16.96 -16.60 -0.84
CA TRP A 69 -18.36 -16.21 -0.78
C TRP A 69 -19.13 -16.66 -2.02
N ALA A 70 -18.56 -16.49 -3.22
CA ALA A 70 -19.18 -16.96 -4.46
C ALA A 70 -19.51 -18.47 -4.39
N PHE A 71 -18.56 -19.30 -3.95
CA PHE A 71 -18.81 -20.73 -3.76
C PHE A 71 -19.79 -21.03 -2.63
N ALA A 72 -19.72 -20.32 -1.50
CA ALA A 72 -20.63 -20.52 -0.38
C ALA A 72 -22.09 -20.28 -0.79
N TYR A 73 -22.37 -19.18 -1.51
CA TYR A 73 -23.71 -18.88 -2.02
C TYR A 73 -24.19 -19.95 -3.01
N ASN A 74 -23.37 -20.30 -4.00
CA ASN A 74 -23.76 -21.31 -4.99
C ASN A 74 -23.98 -22.69 -4.35
N THR A 75 -23.11 -23.09 -3.43
CA THR A 75 -23.23 -24.37 -2.71
C THR A 75 -24.46 -24.41 -1.81
N ALA A 76 -24.87 -23.28 -1.23
CA ALA A 76 -26.09 -23.21 -0.43
C ALA A 76 -27.36 -23.14 -1.30
N LEU A 77 -27.35 -22.37 -2.39
CA LEU A 77 -28.51 -22.14 -3.25
C LEU A 77 -28.86 -23.37 -4.11
N ILE A 78 -27.89 -24.17 -4.55
CA ILE A 78 -28.15 -25.34 -5.41
C ILE A 78 -29.01 -26.40 -4.69
N PRO A 79 -28.68 -26.91 -3.48
CA PRO A 79 -29.52 -27.87 -2.75
C PRO A 79 -30.89 -27.30 -2.39
N VAL A 80 -30.91 -26.01 -2.07
CA VAL A 80 -32.12 -25.29 -1.73
C VAL A 80 -33.07 -25.18 -2.94
N ALA A 81 -32.56 -24.83 -4.12
CA ALA A 81 -33.30 -24.83 -5.37
C ALA A 81 -33.70 -26.26 -5.82
N ALA A 82 -32.87 -27.26 -5.51
CA ALA A 82 -33.17 -28.68 -5.73
C ALA A 82 -34.25 -29.25 -4.79
N GLY A 83 -34.80 -28.44 -3.88
CA GLY A 83 -35.96 -28.82 -3.06
C GLY A 83 -35.63 -29.30 -1.65
N ALA A 84 -34.39 -29.13 -1.15
CA ALA A 84 -34.02 -29.53 0.21
C ALA A 84 -34.88 -28.87 1.32
N LEU A 85 -35.42 -27.67 1.07
CA LEU A 85 -36.30 -26.94 2.00
C LEU A 85 -37.79 -27.27 1.83
N HIS A 86 -38.17 -27.97 0.76
CA HIS A 86 -39.55 -28.32 0.46
C HIS A 86 -40.23 -29.15 1.57
N PRO A 87 -39.62 -30.21 2.15
CA PRO A 87 -40.29 -31.04 3.16
C PRO A 87 -40.52 -30.35 4.51
N PHE A 88 -39.78 -29.28 4.82
CA PHE A 88 -39.86 -28.60 6.13
C PHE A 88 -40.63 -27.27 6.09
N PHE A 89 -40.55 -26.52 5.00
CA PHE A 89 -41.12 -25.17 4.93
C PHE A 89 -42.19 -25.00 3.83
N GLY A 90 -42.38 -25.98 2.94
CA GLY A 90 -43.33 -25.86 1.81
C GLY A 90 -42.98 -24.72 0.84
N VAL A 91 -41.81 -24.11 0.96
CA VAL A 91 -41.37 -22.98 0.15
C VAL A 91 -40.73 -23.50 -1.12
N THR A 92 -41.40 -23.31 -2.25
CA THR A 92 -40.80 -23.42 -3.58
C THR A 92 -39.94 -22.19 -3.85
N PHE A 93 -38.67 -22.39 -4.22
CA PHE A 93 -37.77 -21.29 -4.52
C PHE A 93 -38.25 -20.52 -5.74
N ARG A 94 -38.69 -19.28 -5.51
CA ARG A 94 -39.11 -18.36 -6.55
C ARG A 94 -37.88 -17.79 -7.26
N PRO A 95 -37.72 -17.98 -8.59
CA PRO A 95 -36.52 -17.56 -9.32
C PRO A 95 -36.25 -16.05 -9.21
N GLU A 96 -37.26 -15.23 -8.92
CA GLU A 96 -37.15 -13.79 -8.70
C GLU A 96 -36.29 -13.47 -7.46
N LEU A 97 -36.45 -14.24 -6.36
CA LEU A 97 -35.67 -14.06 -5.13
C LEU A 97 -34.22 -14.53 -5.32
N ALA A 98 -34.00 -15.60 -6.08
CA ALA A 98 -32.66 -16.09 -6.41
C ALA A 98 -31.88 -15.05 -7.26
N GLY A 99 -32.54 -14.44 -8.26
CA GLY A 99 -31.95 -13.36 -9.05
C GLY A 99 -31.59 -12.14 -8.22
N LEU A 100 -32.43 -11.76 -7.26
CA LEU A 100 -32.19 -10.62 -6.37
C LEU A 100 -31.03 -10.90 -5.39
N ALA A 101 -30.95 -12.11 -4.84
CA ALA A 101 -29.83 -12.55 -4.00
C ALA A 101 -28.51 -12.56 -4.78
N MET A 102 -28.54 -13.02 -6.03
CA MET A 102 -27.37 -13.04 -6.92
C MET A 102 -26.87 -11.63 -7.25
N ALA A 103 -27.79 -10.69 -7.54
CA ALA A 103 -27.45 -9.30 -7.78
C ALA A 103 -26.87 -8.60 -6.54
N LEU A 104 -27.45 -8.83 -5.35
CA LEU A 104 -26.94 -8.29 -4.09
C LEU A 104 -25.53 -8.83 -3.78
N SER A 105 -25.25 -10.10 -4.06
CA SER A 105 -23.91 -10.69 -3.83
C SER A 105 -22.82 -9.98 -4.63
N SER A 106 -23.08 -9.69 -5.91
CA SER A 106 -22.17 -8.95 -6.80
C SER A 106 -21.92 -7.54 -6.29
N LEU A 107 -22.96 -6.82 -5.86
CA LEU A 107 -22.81 -5.49 -5.26
C LEU A 107 -21.92 -5.54 -4.01
N THR A 108 -22.12 -6.56 -3.17
CA THR A 108 -21.42 -6.69 -1.90
C THR A 108 -19.94 -7.00 -2.13
N VAL A 109 -19.63 -7.92 -3.05
CA VAL A 109 -18.27 -8.32 -3.43
C VAL A 109 -17.51 -7.17 -4.10
N VAL A 110 -18.16 -6.46 -5.03
CA VAL A 110 -17.57 -5.29 -5.69
C VAL A 110 -17.31 -4.18 -4.67
N SER A 111 -18.27 -3.89 -3.80
CA SER A 111 -18.11 -2.90 -2.73
C SER A 111 -16.97 -3.25 -1.76
N LEU A 112 -16.86 -4.52 -1.37
CA LEU A 112 -15.77 -5.00 -0.52
C LEU A 112 -14.41 -4.92 -1.21
N SER A 113 -14.37 -5.10 -2.53
CA SER A 113 -13.15 -4.97 -3.34
C SER A 113 -12.70 -3.51 -3.43
N LEU A 114 -13.63 -2.55 -3.49
CA LEU A 114 -13.33 -1.12 -3.48
C LEU A 114 -12.68 -0.64 -2.17
N LEU A 115 -12.85 -1.35 -1.05
CA LEU A 115 -12.14 -1.04 0.19
C LEU A 115 -10.62 -1.18 0.06
N LEU A 116 -10.13 -1.96 -0.91
CA LEU A 116 -8.70 -2.06 -1.21
C LEU A 116 -8.13 -0.74 -1.74
N LYS A 117 -8.95 0.13 -2.34
CA LYS A 117 -8.52 1.46 -2.82
C LYS A 117 -7.96 2.36 -1.71
N ARG A 118 -8.34 2.10 -0.46
CA ARG A 118 -7.86 2.83 0.74
C ARG A 118 -6.70 2.13 1.45
N TYR A 119 -6.23 1.00 0.93
CA TYR A 119 -5.13 0.27 1.56
C TYR A 119 -3.79 0.97 1.32
N THR A 120 -3.11 1.32 2.41
CA THR A 120 -1.74 1.82 2.39
C THR A 120 -0.77 0.73 2.85
N PRO A 121 0.27 0.40 2.05
CA PRO A 121 1.30 -0.55 2.44
C PRO A 121 2.00 -0.12 3.74
N GLU A 122 2.30 -1.08 4.60
CA GLU A 122 2.92 -0.84 5.91
C GLU A 122 4.30 -0.18 5.78
N VAL A 123 5.07 -0.56 4.76
CA VAL A 123 6.39 0.03 4.49
C VAL A 123 6.31 1.53 4.21
N LYS A 124 5.26 1.98 3.51
CA LYS A 124 5.02 3.41 3.23
C LYS A 124 4.45 4.13 4.46
N ARG A 125 3.60 3.45 5.24
CA ARG A 125 3.02 4.00 6.47
C ARG A 125 4.09 4.30 7.51
N SER A 126 5.07 3.42 7.69
CA SER A 126 6.20 3.63 8.60
C SER A 126 7.12 4.78 8.15
N ALA A 127 7.32 4.94 6.85
CA ALA A 127 8.10 6.05 6.29
C ALA A 127 7.38 7.39 6.47
N GLU A 128 6.07 7.45 6.24
CA GLU A 128 5.27 8.67 6.39
C GLU A 128 5.19 9.16 7.85
N VAL A 129 5.20 8.22 8.80
CA VAL A 129 5.21 8.52 10.24
C VAL A 129 6.54 9.13 10.72
N LYS A 130 7.63 8.96 9.96
CA LYS A 130 8.98 9.42 10.31
C LYS A 130 9.39 10.70 9.54
N LYS A 131 8.52 11.72 9.51
CA LYS A 131 8.92 13.07 9.08
C LYS A 131 9.91 13.65 10.09
N MET A 132 11.19 13.59 9.78
CA MET A 132 12.24 14.24 10.56
C MET A 132 12.25 15.74 10.26
N ALA A 133 12.37 16.56 11.30
CA ALA A 133 12.65 17.99 11.17
C ALA A 133 14.16 18.19 11.11
N ILE A 134 14.61 19.20 10.36
CA ILE A 134 16.03 19.55 10.28
C ILE A 134 16.31 20.65 11.31
N ASP A 135 17.34 20.46 12.13
CA ASP A 135 17.85 21.50 13.02
C ASP A 135 18.51 22.62 12.19
N PRO A 136 18.04 23.88 12.23
CA PRO A 136 18.58 24.97 11.41
C PRO A 136 20.04 25.34 11.71
N VAL A 137 20.54 24.99 12.90
CA VAL A 137 21.89 25.39 13.35
C VAL A 137 22.94 24.38 12.91
N CYS A 138 22.67 23.09 13.11
CA CYS A 138 23.64 22.02 12.87
C CYS A 138 23.27 21.07 11.72
N LYS A 139 22.08 21.23 11.12
CA LYS A 139 21.53 20.39 10.06
C LYS A 139 21.32 18.92 10.43
N MET A 140 21.36 18.58 11.72
CA MET A 140 21.03 17.23 12.17
C MET A 140 19.52 16.98 12.04
N GLU A 141 19.17 15.74 11.71
CA GLU A 141 17.79 15.29 11.67
C GLU A 141 17.27 15.04 13.10
N VAL A 142 16.12 15.63 13.42
CA VAL A 142 15.48 15.56 14.73
C VAL A 142 14.06 15.03 14.56
N ASP A 143 13.69 14.01 15.33
CA ASP A 143 12.31 13.53 15.40
C ASP A 143 11.43 14.54 16.16
N PRO A 144 10.44 15.21 15.52
CA PRO A 144 9.57 16.19 16.16
C PRO A 144 8.79 15.67 17.38
N LYS A 145 8.49 14.36 17.40
CA LYS A 145 7.72 13.71 18.47
C LYS A 145 8.57 13.43 19.70
N ARG A 146 9.87 13.18 19.51
CA ARG A 146 10.84 12.88 20.59
C ARG A 146 11.72 14.07 20.95
N ALA A 147 11.68 15.15 20.17
CA ALA A 147 12.50 16.34 20.37
C ALA A 147 12.25 16.99 21.72
N LYS A 148 13.29 17.02 22.56
CA LYS A 148 13.27 17.66 23.89
C LYS A 148 13.42 19.19 23.79
N TYR A 149 14.06 19.67 22.74
CA TYR A 149 14.38 21.09 22.56
C TYR A 149 13.63 21.65 21.35
N LYS A 150 12.83 22.69 21.59
CA LYS A 150 11.98 23.36 20.59
C LYS A 150 12.02 24.87 20.80
N SER A 151 11.82 25.63 19.74
CA SER A 151 11.65 27.09 19.80
C SER A 151 10.68 27.54 18.70
N VAL A 152 9.92 28.59 18.95
CA VAL A 152 8.93 29.12 18.00
C VAL A 152 9.43 30.46 17.48
N TYR A 153 9.53 30.60 16.15
CA TYR A 153 9.93 31.84 15.50
C TYR A 153 9.02 32.12 14.30
N LYS A 154 8.44 33.32 14.23
CA LYS A 154 7.46 33.73 13.20
C LYS A 154 6.31 32.73 13.01
N GLY A 155 5.82 32.14 14.10
CA GLY A 155 4.72 31.16 14.07
C GLY A 155 5.12 29.74 13.64
N VAL A 156 6.39 29.49 13.30
CA VAL A 156 6.89 28.16 12.94
C VAL A 156 7.63 27.55 14.14
N THR A 157 7.37 26.27 14.43
CA THR A 157 8.09 25.52 15.47
C THR A 157 9.32 24.85 14.88
N TYR A 158 10.48 25.19 15.41
CA TYR A 158 11.77 24.57 15.09
C TYR A 158 12.18 23.59 16.17
N TYR A 159 12.83 22.50 15.76
CA TYR A 159 13.26 21.39 16.62
C TYR A 159 14.78 21.31 16.61
N PHE A 160 15.39 21.07 17.78
CA PHE A 160 16.85 21.11 17.94
C PHE A 160 17.40 19.80 18.50
N CYS A 161 18.58 19.39 18.01
CA CYS A 161 19.23 18.17 18.45
C CYS A 161 19.81 18.28 19.87
N ALA A 162 20.19 19.50 20.29
CA ALA A 162 20.91 19.77 21.52
C ALA A 162 20.48 21.12 22.14
N PRO A 163 20.70 21.32 23.46
CA PRO A 163 20.42 22.60 24.11
C PRO A 163 21.30 23.73 23.57
N GLY A 164 22.51 23.41 23.08
CA GLY A 164 23.42 24.37 22.44
C GLY A 164 22.85 24.95 21.16
N CYS A 165 22.32 24.10 20.27
CA CYS A 165 21.68 24.52 19.02
C CYS A 165 20.46 25.40 19.29
N LYS A 166 19.60 25.02 20.26
CA LYS A 166 18.48 25.86 20.68
C LYS A 166 18.93 27.26 21.12
N LYS A 167 19.91 27.33 22.03
CA LYS A 167 20.42 28.62 22.55
C LYS A 167 21.11 29.46 21.49
N ALA A 168 21.75 28.84 20.50
CA ALA A 168 22.38 29.53 19.38
C ALA A 168 21.31 30.12 18.43
N PHE A 169 20.27 29.35 18.14
CA PHE A 169 19.14 29.79 17.33
C PHE A 169 18.38 30.94 18.00
N GLU A 170 18.10 30.86 19.30
CA GLU A 170 17.38 31.92 20.03
C GLU A 170 18.16 33.24 20.11
N ARG A 171 19.50 33.18 20.06
CA ARG A 171 20.36 34.38 20.06
C ARG A 171 20.33 35.13 18.73
N ASP A 172 20.33 34.42 17.61
CA ASP A 172 20.25 35.04 16.28
C ASP A 172 19.52 34.12 15.29
N PRO A 173 18.17 34.12 15.31
CA PRO A 173 17.38 33.25 14.44
C PRO A 173 17.54 33.60 12.96
N LYS A 174 17.73 34.89 12.65
CA LYS A 174 17.80 35.37 11.25
C LYS A 174 19.01 34.79 10.53
N ARG A 175 20.15 34.68 11.21
CA ARG A 175 21.39 34.13 10.65
C ARG A 175 21.27 32.69 10.18
N TYR A 176 20.50 31.85 10.88
CA TYR A 176 20.34 30.44 10.54
C TYR A 176 19.17 30.19 9.56
N LEU A 177 18.26 31.15 9.41
CA LEU A 177 17.12 31.05 8.50
C LEU A 177 17.34 31.75 7.15
N SER A 178 18.42 32.52 7.00
CA SER A 178 18.74 33.22 5.74
C SER A 178 19.44 32.35 4.69
N TRP A 179 19.71 31.07 5.00
CA TRP A 179 20.42 30.12 4.14
C TRP A 179 19.49 29.15 3.39
N ASN A 180 18.19 29.41 3.43
CA ASN A 180 17.13 28.57 2.88
C ASN A 180 16.31 29.37 1.87
#